data_AF-X1H8T1-F1
#
_entry.id   AF-X1H8T1-F1
#
_cell.length_a   1.000
_cell.length_b   1.000
_cell.length_c   1.000
_cell.angle_alpha   90.00
_cell.angle_beta   90.00
_cell.angle_gamma   90.00
#
_symmetry.space_group_name_H-M   'P 1'
#
loop_
_entity.id
_entity.type
_entity.pdbx_description
1 polymer ?
#
loop_
_entity_poly.entity_id
_entity_poly.type
_entity_poly.pdbx_seq_one_letter_code
_entity_poly.pdbx_strand_id
1 'polypeptide(L)'
;MIPIEDLRDGIQLCKRNVDRLLEDASILYQSGSYGHAQALAILAMEEYAKKIVLIAEKTHPGKFDDQIRRSFRDHDFKLKLALDTLMKEFPDAPSGEDVA
;
A
#
# COMPACT_ATOMS: atom_id res chain seq x y z
N MET A 1 21.90 7.48 2.14
CA MET A 1 20.70 8.28 1.83
C MET A 1 20.26 7.87 0.43
N ILE A 2 18.97 7.61 0.21
CA ILE A 2 18.47 7.22 -1.12
C ILE A 2 18.42 8.48 -2.00
N PRO A 3 18.95 8.48 -3.23
CA PRO A 3 18.82 9.60 -4.17
C PRO A 3 17.36 10.00 -4.43
N ILE A 4 17.12 11.29 -4.70
CA ILE A 4 15.74 11.81 -4.86
C ILE A 4 15.08 11.25 -6.13
N GLU A 5 15.87 11.08 -7.19
CA GLU A 5 15.47 10.41 -8.42
C GLU A 5 15.00 8.97 -8.17
N ASP A 6 15.78 8.18 -7.42
CA ASP A 6 15.43 6.80 -7.07
C ASP A 6 14.16 6.73 -6.23
N LEU A 7 13.94 7.69 -5.32
CA LEU A 7 12.70 7.80 -4.55
C LEU A 7 11.50 8.10 -5.45
N ARG A 8 11.65 8.99 -6.44
CA ARG A 8 10.58 9.33 -7.38
C ARG A 8 10.20 8.13 -8.24
N ASP A 9 11.19 7.42 -8.75
CA ASP A 9 10.98 6.24 -9.59
C ASP A 9 10.33 5.11 -8.79
N GLY A 10 10.76 4.90 -7.55
CA GLY A 10 10.13 3.96 -6.63
C GLY A 10 8.66 4.29 -6.33
N ILE A 11 8.35 5.56 -6.04
CA ILE A 11 6.96 6.01 -5.82
C ILE A 11 6.10 5.72 -7.05
N GLN A 12 6.59 6.05 -8.24
CA GLN A 12 5.84 5.83 -9.48
C GLN A 12 5.69 4.34 -9.80
N LEU A 13 6.70 3.52 -9.50
CA LEU A 13 6.62 2.08 -9.65
C LEU A 13 5.56 1.48 -8.72
N CYS A 14 5.57 1.83 -7.44
CA CYS A 14 4.56 1.37 -6.49
C CYS A 14 3.15 1.77 -6.96
N LYS A 15 2.96 3.01 -7.44
CA LYS A 15 1.67 3.45 -8.00
C LYS A 15 1.21 2.55 -9.15
N ARG A 16 2.06 2.31 -10.16
CA ARG A 16 1.72 1.43 -11.29
C ARG A 16 1.41 0.00 -10.84
N ASN A 17 2.12 -0.51 -9.84
CA ASN A 17 1.87 -1.83 -9.29
C ASN A 17 0.49 -1.91 -8.63
N VAL A 18 0.12 -0.91 -7.82
CA VAL A 18 -1.21 -0.81 -7.21
C VAL A 18 -2.29 -0.85 -8.29
N ASP A 19 -2.18 0.02 -9.30
CA ASP A 19 -3.17 0.13 -10.38
C ASP A 19 -3.36 -1.22 -11.09
N ARG A 20 -2.26 -1.89 -11.48
CA ARG A 20 -2.29 -3.19 -12.15
C ARG A 20 -2.86 -4.30 -11.26
N LEU A 21 -2.44 -4.36 -9.99
CA LEU A 21 -2.89 -5.41 -9.07
C LEU A 21 -4.38 -5.31 -8.78
N LEU A 22 -4.93 -4.09 -8.68
CA LEU A 22 -6.37 -3.87 -8.50
C LEU A 22 -7.16 -4.21 -9.76
N GLU A 23 -6.63 -3.88 -10.94
CA GLU A 23 -7.23 -4.28 -12.21
C GLU A 23 -7.32 -5.81 -12.33
N ASP A 24 -6.20 -6.51 -12.10
CA ASP A 24 -6.14 -7.98 -12.12
C ASP A 24 -7.07 -8.60 -11.05
N ALA A 25 -7.10 -8.01 -9.84
CA ALA A 25 -7.98 -8.44 -8.76
C ALA A 25 -9.46 -8.33 -9.17
N SER A 26 -9.85 -7.23 -9.82
CA SER A 26 -11.20 -7.00 -10.31
C SER A 26 -11.61 -8.04 -11.36
N ILE A 27 -10.72 -8.33 -12.32
CA ILE A 27 -10.93 -9.37 -13.33
C ILE A 27 -11.15 -10.74 -12.69
N LEU A 28 -10.29 -11.12 -11.74
CA LEU A 28 -10.39 -12.40 -11.03
C LEU A 28 -11.64 -12.50 -10.15
N TYR A 29 -12.07 -11.39 -9.56
CA TYR A 29 -13.30 -11.36 -8.78
C TYR A 29 -14.51 -11.61 -9.67
N GLN A 30 -14.58 -10.92 -10.82
CA GLN A 30 -15.65 -11.09 -11.81
C GLN A 30 -15.69 -12.50 -12.39
N SER A 31 -14.55 -13.19 -12.49
CA SER A 31 -14.48 -14.58 -12.93
C SER A 31 -14.77 -15.61 -11.82
N GLY A 32 -15.16 -15.18 -10.62
CA GLY A 32 -15.45 -16.05 -9.47
C GLY A 32 -14.23 -16.59 -8.73
N SER A 33 -13.03 -16.10 -9.05
CA SER A 33 -11.77 -16.53 -8.43
C SER A 33 -11.44 -15.69 -7.20
N TYR A 34 -12.33 -15.72 -6.21
CA TYR A 34 -12.32 -14.79 -5.07
C TYR A 34 -11.03 -14.85 -4.24
N GLY A 35 -10.47 -16.04 -4.00
CA GLY A 35 -9.23 -16.18 -3.24
C GLY A 35 -8.03 -15.52 -3.92
N HIS A 36 -7.93 -15.63 -5.25
CA HIS A 36 -6.87 -14.97 -6.01
C HIS A 36 -7.10 -13.46 -6.09
N ALA A 37 -8.35 -13.03 -6.27
CA ALA A 37 -8.71 -11.62 -6.23
C ALA A 37 -8.33 -10.98 -4.88
N GLN A 38 -8.64 -11.64 -3.77
CA GLN A 38 -8.26 -11.20 -2.43
C GLN A 38 -6.74 -11.12 -2.26
N ALA A 39 -6.00 -12.13 -2.71
CA ALA A 39 -4.54 -12.13 -2.63
C ALA A 39 -3.93 -10.95 -3.40
N LEU A 40 -4.43 -10.64 -4.60
CA LEU A 40 -3.97 -9.49 -5.37
C LEU A 40 -4.35 -8.15 -4.72
N ALA A 41 -5.53 -8.04 -4.12
CA ALA A 41 -5.94 -6.86 -3.37
C ALA A 41 -5.02 -6.60 -2.15
N ILE A 42 -4.63 -7.66 -1.42
CA ILE A 42 -3.66 -7.56 -0.31
C ILE A 42 -2.30 -7.06 -0.83
N LEU A 43 -1.80 -7.60 -1.94
CA LEU A 43 -0.55 -7.14 -2.55
C LEU A 43 -0.64 -5.68 -3.00
N ALA A 44 -1.79 -5.25 -3.53
CA ALA A 44 -2.01 -3.84 -3.89
C ALA A 44 -1.92 -2.94 -2.64
N MET A 45 -2.50 -3.34 -1.51
CA MET A 45 -2.37 -2.58 -0.26
C MET A 45 -0.91 -2.50 0.21
N GLU A 46 -0.13 -3.56 0.07
CA GLU A 46 1.29 -3.53 0.41
C GLU A 46 2.11 -2.58 -0.47
N GLU A 47 1.84 -2.54 -1.78
CA GLU A 47 2.48 -1.60 -2.71
C GLU A 47 2.08 -0.15 -2.38
N TYR A 48 0.83 0.07 -1.99
CA TYR A 48 0.36 1.37 -1.52
C TYR A 48 1.08 1.81 -0.23
N ALA A 49 1.27 0.90 0.73
CA ALA A 49 2.07 1.16 1.93
C ALA A 49 3.52 1.56 1.60
N LYS A 50 4.17 0.83 0.67
CA LYS A 50 5.54 1.17 0.21
C LYS A 50 5.57 2.59 -0.37
N LYS A 51 4.57 2.96 -1.17
CA LYS A 51 4.44 4.31 -1.74
C LYS A 51 4.41 5.37 -0.64
N ILE A 52 3.61 5.17 0.41
CA ILE A 52 3.49 6.09 1.55
C ILE A 52 4.86 6.30 2.22
N VAL A 53 5.62 5.23 2.44
CA VAL A 53 6.95 5.32 3.06
C VAL A 53 7.95 6.05 2.19
N LEU A 54 7.98 5.79 0.88
CA LEU A 54 8.87 6.51 -0.02
C LEU A 54 8.53 8.00 -0.08
N ILE A 55 7.24 8.36 -0.03
CA ILE A 55 6.79 9.75 0.08
C ILE A 55 7.25 10.37 1.41
N ALA A 56 7.11 9.63 2.52
CA ALA A 56 7.51 10.11 3.83
C ALA A 56 9.03 10.31 3.94
N GLU A 57 9.85 9.39 3.42
CA GLU A 57 11.32 9.55 3.35
C GLU A 57 11.72 10.71 2.45
N LYS A 58 11.01 10.92 1.32
CA LYS A 58 11.23 12.07 0.44
C LYS A 58 10.90 13.40 1.13
N THR A 59 9.88 13.44 1.98
CA THR A 59 9.38 14.66 2.64
C THR A 59 10.11 14.96 3.95
N HIS A 60 10.54 13.91 4.65
CA HIS A 60 11.18 13.97 5.96
C HIS A 60 12.43 13.08 5.98
N PRO A 61 13.48 13.45 5.23
CA PRO A 61 14.66 12.61 5.07
C PRO A 61 15.34 12.30 6.41
N GLY A 62 15.70 11.03 6.61
CA GLY A 62 16.39 10.59 7.83
C GLY A 62 15.49 10.37 9.04
N LYS A 63 14.16 10.50 8.89
CA LYS A 63 13.18 10.10 9.92
C LYS A 63 12.84 8.60 9.86
N PHE A 64 13.14 7.91 8.76
CA PHE A 64 13.04 6.45 8.66
C PHE A 64 14.33 5.79 9.13
N ASP A 65 14.38 5.50 10.43
CA ASP A 65 15.47 4.74 11.03
C ASP A 65 15.40 3.24 10.65
N ASP A 66 16.39 2.48 11.09
CA ASP A 66 16.48 1.04 10.82
C ASP A 66 15.34 0.24 11.46
N GLN A 67 14.70 0.75 12.52
CA GLN A 67 13.54 0.10 13.12
C GLN A 67 12.35 0.17 12.17
N ILE A 68 12.06 1.35 11.61
CA ILE A 68 10.95 1.51 10.66
C ILE A 68 11.21 0.70 9.38
N ARG A 69 12.47 0.64 8.91
CA ARG A 69 12.86 -0.21 7.77
C ARG A 69 12.64 -1.70 8.04
N ARG A 70 12.89 -2.17 9.26
CA ARG A 70 12.65 -3.58 9.65
C ARG A 70 11.16 -3.87 9.73
N SER A 71 10.37 -2.98 10.31
CA SER A 71 8.90 -3.11 10.36
C SER A 71 8.30 -3.22 8.96
N PHE A 72 8.94 -2.67 7.94
CA PHE A 72 8.48 -2.78 6.55
C PHE A 72 8.59 -4.18 5.93
N ARG A 73 9.30 -5.11 6.59
CA ARG A 73 9.32 -6.53 6.20
C ARG A 73 8.08 -7.28 6.70
N ASP A 74 7.37 -6.70 7.66
CA ASP A 74 6.16 -7.28 8.23
C ASP A 74 4.95 -6.94 7.35
N HIS A 75 4.21 -7.98 6.96
CA HIS A 75 2.99 -7.86 6.16
C HIS A 75 1.89 -7.12 6.91
N ASP A 76 1.71 -7.41 8.19
CA ASP A 76 0.65 -6.81 9.02
C ASP A 76 0.89 -5.31 9.21
N PHE A 77 2.16 -4.93 9.38
CA PHE A 77 2.55 -3.52 9.46
C PHE A 77 2.18 -2.75 8.19
N LYS A 78 2.48 -3.31 7.01
CA LYS A 78 2.16 -2.67 5.72
C LYS A 78 0.65 -2.51 5.55
N LEU A 79 -0.12 -3.55 5.86
CA LEU A 79 -1.57 -3.52 5.75
C LEU A 79 -2.19 -2.49 6.69
N LYS A 80 -1.76 -2.47 7.96
CA LYS A 80 -2.22 -1.47 8.92
C LYS A 80 -1.91 -0.05 8.48
N LEU A 81 -0.68 0.21 8.02
CA LEU A 81 -0.29 1.54 7.53
C LEU A 81 -1.13 2.00 6.33
N ALA A 82 -1.38 1.10 5.37
CA ALA A 82 -2.22 1.39 4.21
C ALA A 82 -3.66 1.72 4.65
N LEU A 83 -4.25 0.88 5.50
CA LEU A 83 -5.61 1.07 6.00
C LEU A 83 -5.75 2.37 6.81
N ASP A 84 -4.85 2.61 7.76
CA ASP A 84 -4.85 3.83 8.59
C ASP A 84 -4.75 5.09 7.72
N THR A 85 -4.02 5.02 6.61
CA THR A 85 -3.87 6.14 5.67
C THR A 85 -5.15 6.33 4.85
N LEU A 86 -5.73 5.24 4.33
CA LEU A 86 -6.99 5.28 3.59
C LEU A 86 -8.13 5.83 4.46
N MET A 87 -8.25 5.39 5.71
CA MET A 87 -9.27 5.90 6.63
C MET A 87 -9.12 7.40 6.92
N LYS A 88 -7.88 7.92 6.92
CA LYS A 88 -7.64 9.36 7.05
C LYS A 88 -7.98 10.13 5.79
N GLU A 89 -7.74 9.55 4.62
CA GLU A 89 -8.10 10.14 3.32
C GLU A 89 -9.62 10.10 3.07
N PHE A 90 -10.31 9.09 3.62
CA PHE A 90 -11.73 8.85 3.45
C PHE A 90 -12.41 8.64 4.81
N PRO A 91 -12.61 9.69 5.61
CA PRO A 91 -13.16 9.58 6.97
C PRO A 91 -14.61 9.07 6.99
N ASP A 92 -15.34 9.21 5.89
CA ASP A 92 -16.72 8.74 5.73
C ASP A 92 -16.81 7.31 5.13
N ALA A 93 -15.67 6.64 4.94
CA ALA A 93 -15.68 5.26 4.46
C ALA A 93 -16.38 4.36 5.51
N PRO A 94 -17.29 3.46 5.08
CA PRO A 94 -17.96 2.56 5.99
C PRO A 94 -16.93 1.69 6.71
N SER A 95 -17.08 1.57 8.03
CA SER A 95 -16.26 0.67 8.83
C SER A 95 -16.64 -0.78 8.50
N GLY A 96 -15.74 -1.73 8.75
CA GLY A 96 -16.06 -3.16 8.58
C GLY A 96 -17.25 -3.64 9.43
N GLU A 97 -17.62 -2.89 10.47
CA GLU A 97 -18.80 -3.13 11.30
C GLU A 97 -20.10 -2.64 10.63
N ASP A 98 -20.02 -1.67 9.71
CA ASP A 98 -21.18 -1.12 9.00
C ASP A 98 -21.62 -1.98 7.80
N VAL A 99 -20.79 -2.94 7.39
CA VAL A 99 -21.00 -3.80 6.20
C VAL A 99 -21.27 -5.27 6.54
N ALA A 100 -21.32 -5.61 7.84
CA ALA A 100 -21.52 -6.96 8.36
C ALA A 100 -22.99 -7.25 8.73
#